data_AF-A0A2D4WQ74-F1
#
_entry.id   AF-A0A2D4WQ74-F1
#
_cell.length_a   1.000
_cell.length_b   1.000
_cell.length_c   1.000
_cell.angle_alpha   90.00
_cell.angle_beta   90.00
_cell.angle_gamma   90.00
#
_symmetry.space_group_name_H-M   'P 1'
#
loop_
_entity.id
_entity.type
_entity.pdbx_description
1 polymer ?
#
loop_
_entity_poly.entity_id
_entity_poly.type
_entity_poly.pdbx_seq_one_letter_code
_entity_poly.pdbx_strand_id
1 'polypeptide(L)'
;MSYCHTCPGGLGNVRMEFTPQNIDNINAHIAQSGCDFSVSDDTMCLADDVITGMSAPVYVDVLQNDVGIDCTFADILSFEALSFEGGQVELVEGFGPDGRSVLRYTPVDEFIGTDSFEYTSVINGVQDTCMVAVSVEEAEPPDPLRAADDPVGTTIGIQVSYYALEPISFLPDFSTLESFSGEVVEDIEYESTNGAFMGSGLADDVGALFIGWVEIPFAGQWRFSTVSDDGSALYIGDQRIVDNDGTHGMQERTGAIGLEAGVHAIRVEFFERGGGAGLIVKYAAPGGALAVIPASAWSHGGSLLQTPDLNGDGMVGGDDLSILLSQWGSDGTADFDGNGVVGGSDLAYLLSNWGEL
;
A
#
# COMPACT_ATOMS: atom_id res chain seq x y z
N MET A 1 -15.88 16.38 25.38
CA MET A 1 -14.86 17.40 25.11
C MET A 1 -14.30 17.94 26.41
N SER A 2 -13.02 17.70 26.69
CA SER A 2 -12.25 18.44 27.69
C SER A 2 -10.98 18.95 27.02
N TYR A 3 -10.79 20.26 27.02
CA TYR A 3 -9.62 20.93 26.45
C TYR A 3 -8.88 21.69 27.55
N CYS A 4 -7.55 21.58 27.57
CA CYS A 4 -6.70 22.37 28.46
C CYS A 4 -5.80 23.29 27.62
N HIS A 5 -6.13 24.57 27.60
CA HIS A 5 -5.41 25.62 26.87
C HIS A 5 -3.92 25.72 27.24
N THR A 6 -3.57 25.39 28.48
CA THR A 6 -2.24 25.70 29.03
C THR A 6 -1.29 24.51 29.05
N CYS A 7 -1.68 23.34 28.53
CA CYS A 7 -0.80 22.18 28.44
C CYS A 7 0.18 22.29 27.25
N PRO A 8 1.44 21.82 27.40
CA PRO A 8 2.35 21.64 26.26
C PRO A 8 1.70 20.73 25.20
N GLY A 9 1.71 21.17 23.93
CA GLY A 9 1.06 20.47 22.80
C GLY A 9 -0.10 21.23 22.14
N GLY A 10 -0.64 22.28 22.78
CA GLY A 10 -1.62 23.18 22.15
C GLY A 10 -2.83 22.47 21.54
N LEU A 11 -3.19 22.81 20.30
CA LEU A 11 -4.25 22.15 19.54
C LEU A 11 -3.90 20.71 19.13
N GLY A 12 -2.63 20.31 19.17
CA GLY A 12 -2.18 18.94 18.88
C GLY A 12 -2.65 17.90 19.90
N ASN A 13 -3.19 18.34 21.05
CA ASN A 13 -3.80 17.48 22.06
C ASN A 13 -5.32 17.35 21.92
N VAL A 14 -5.91 17.84 20.81
CA VAL A 14 -7.35 17.71 20.54
C VAL A 14 -7.58 16.43 19.74
N ARG A 15 -8.11 15.40 20.41
CA ARG A 15 -8.58 14.17 19.77
C ARG A 15 -10.10 14.25 19.62
N MET A 16 -10.58 14.35 18.39
CA MET A 16 -12.01 14.32 18.06
C MET A 16 -12.40 12.92 17.65
N GLU A 17 -13.02 12.18 18.57
CA GLU A 17 -13.51 10.84 18.32
C GLU A 17 -14.90 10.65 18.91
N PHE A 18 -15.69 9.80 18.27
CA PHE A 18 -16.91 9.30 18.86
C PHE A 18 -16.59 8.42 20.05
N THR A 19 -17.41 8.48 21.09
CA THR A 19 -17.29 7.55 22.21
C THR A 19 -17.59 6.13 21.72
N PRO A 20 -17.02 5.08 22.33
CA PRO A 20 -17.33 3.68 21.97
C PRO A 20 -18.84 3.41 21.90
N GLN A 21 -19.61 3.96 22.84
CA GLN A 21 -21.07 3.84 22.83
C GLN A 21 -21.75 4.53 21.64
N ASN A 22 -21.22 5.67 21.17
CA ASN A 22 -21.74 6.30 19.96
C ASN A 22 -21.37 5.50 18.72
N ILE A 23 -20.16 4.92 18.68
CA ILE A 23 -19.73 4.02 17.61
C ILE A 23 -20.65 2.79 17.56
N ASP A 24 -20.90 2.14 18.69
CA ASP A 24 -21.80 0.98 18.78
C ASP A 24 -23.22 1.32 18.33
N ASN A 25 -23.74 2.48 18.73
CA ASN A 25 -25.06 2.95 18.34
C ASN A 25 -25.15 3.26 16.84
N ILE A 26 -24.10 3.86 16.26
CA ILE A 26 -24.01 4.14 14.82
C ILE A 26 -23.94 2.83 14.04
N ASN A 27 -23.08 1.89 14.43
CA ASN A 27 -22.93 0.60 13.77
C ASN A 27 -24.21 -0.24 13.86
N ALA A 28 -24.87 -0.27 15.02
CA ALA A 28 -26.14 -0.96 15.20
C ALA A 28 -27.26 -0.32 14.35
N HIS A 29 -27.23 1.00 14.16
CA HIS A 29 -28.16 1.70 13.29
C HIS A 29 -27.89 1.37 11.81
N ILE A 30 -26.64 1.46 11.35
CA ILE A 30 -26.24 1.13 9.97
C ILE A 30 -26.62 -0.32 9.62
N ALA A 31 -26.37 -1.27 10.54
CA ALA A 31 -26.67 -2.69 10.31
C ALA A 31 -28.18 -3.02 10.29
N GLN A 32 -29.03 -2.16 10.87
CA GLN A 32 -30.48 -2.37 10.95
C GLN A 32 -31.28 -1.50 9.97
N SER A 33 -30.67 -0.41 9.49
CA SER A 33 -31.21 0.40 8.43
C SER A 33 -31.01 -0.35 7.11
N GLY A 34 -32.11 -0.84 6.52
CA GLY A 34 -32.10 -1.08 5.07
C GLY A 34 -31.78 0.22 4.33
N CYS A 35 -31.39 0.13 3.06
CA CYS A 35 -31.23 1.32 2.20
C CYS A 35 -32.61 1.98 1.98
N ASP A 36 -33.06 2.74 2.97
CA ASP A 36 -34.30 3.53 2.95
C ASP A 36 -33.99 4.95 2.46
N PHE A 37 -33.15 5.04 1.44
CA PHE A 37 -33.05 6.20 0.59
C PHE A 37 -33.73 5.85 -0.73
N SER A 38 -34.68 6.68 -1.15
CA SER A 38 -35.20 6.59 -2.50
C SER A 38 -34.09 7.05 -3.44
N VAL A 39 -33.35 6.12 -4.04
CA VAL A 39 -32.60 6.42 -5.26
C VAL A 39 -33.66 6.66 -6.33
N SER A 40 -33.94 7.93 -6.62
CA SER A 40 -34.67 8.30 -7.83
C SER A 40 -33.72 8.25 -9.02
N ASP A 41 -34.26 8.17 -10.23
CA ASP A 41 -33.51 8.38 -11.49
C ASP A 41 -32.72 9.72 -11.51
N ASP A 42 -32.93 10.60 -10.53
CA ASP A 42 -32.32 11.93 -10.41
C ASP A 42 -30.96 11.98 -9.65
N THR A 43 -30.48 10.93 -8.96
CA THR A 43 -29.19 10.98 -8.22
C THR A 43 -28.55 9.59 -8.00
N MET A 44 -28.10 8.91 -9.06
CA MET A 44 -27.36 7.63 -8.91
C MET A 44 -25.85 7.79 -8.99
N CYS A 45 -25.43 8.86 -9.64
CA CYS A 45 -24.06 9.27 -9.72
C CYS A 45 -23.85 10.36 -8.64
N LEU A 46 -22.76 10.29 -7.89
CA LEU A 46 -22.38 11.25 -6.86
C LEU A 46 -21.04 11.90 -7.23
N ALA A 47 -20.88 13.19 -6.87
CA ALA A 47 -19.64 13.89 -7.12
C ALA A 47 -18.50 13.33 -6.26
N ASP A 48 -17.31 13.32 -6.85
CA ASP A 48 -16.08 12.87 -6.19
C ASP A 48 -15.13 14.04 -5.95
N ASP A 49 -14.35 13.94 -4.87
CA ASP A 49 -13.29 14.89 -4.54
C ASP A 49 -11.98 14.12 -4.38
N VAL A 50 -10.92 14.59 -5.03
CA VAL A 50 -9.57 14.02 -4.90
C VAL A 50 -8.53 15.12 -4.75
N ILE A 51 -7.43 14.79 -4.07
CA ILE A 51 -6.27 15.67 -3.93
C ILE A 51 -5.08 15.01 -4.62
N THR A 52 -4.31 15.78 -5.37
CA THR A 52 -3.03 15.32 -5.93
C THR A 52 -1.97 16.42 -5.87
N GLY A 53 -0.71 16.04 -5.99
CA GLY A 53 0.39 16.98 -6.13
C GLY A 53 0.53 17.52 -7.56
N MET A 54 1.16 18.68 -7.69
CA MET A 54 1.60 19.23 -8.98
C MET A 54 2.32 18.17 -9.83
N SER A 55 1.89 17.99 -11.08
CA SER A 55 2.40 16.96 -12.02
C SER A 55 2.28 15.50 -11.55
N ALA A 56 1.59 15.21 -10.44
CA ALA A 56 1.40 13.85 -9.94
C ALA A 56 0.05 13.29 -10.43
N PRO A 57 0.04 12.17 -11.18
CA PRO A 57 -1.21 11.48 -11.49
C PRO A 57 -1.90 10.94 -10.24
N VAL A 58 -3.22 10.89 -10.26
CA VAL A 58 -4.05 10.27 -9.22
C VAL A 58 -5.14 9.41 -9.86
N TYR A 59 -5.48 8.32 -9.20
CA TYR A 59 -6.57 7.44 -9.60
C TYR A 59 -7.80 7.73 -8.74
N VAL A 60 -8.95 7.80 -9.38
CA VAL A 60 -10.23 8.15 -8.77
C VAL A 60 -11.19 6.99 -9.01
N ASP A 61 -11.52 6.28 -7.93
CA ASP A 61 -12.63 5.31 -7.95
C ASP A 61 -13.95 6.05 -7.87
N VAL A 62 -14.35 6.62 -9.01
CA VAL A 62 -15.61 7.37 -9.18
C VAL A 62 -16.85 6.52 -8.97
N LEU A 63 -16.70 5.20 -8.86
CA LEU A 63 -17.81 4.27 -8.63
C LEU A 63 -17.95 3.90 -7.15
N GLN A 64 -17.09 4.42 -6.28
CA GLN A 64 -17.07 4.06 -4.85
C GLN A 64 -18.36 4.47 -4.12
N ASN A 65 -18.88 5.64 -4.47
CA ASN A 65 -20.08 6.27 -3.92
C ASN A 65 -21.30 6.15 -4.87
N ASP A 66 -21.12 5.63 -6.09
CA ASP A 66 -22.17 5.40 -7.08
C ASP A 66 -22.83 4.03 -6.92
N VAL A 67 -23.87 3.94 -6.09
CA VAL A 67 -24.58 2.68 -5.83
C VAL A 67 -25.98 2.71 -6.41
N GLY A 68 -26.31 1.69 -7.22
CA GLY A 68 -27.64 1.53 -7.80
C GLY A 68 -28.71 1.04 -6.83
N ILE A 69 -29.98 1.13 -7.26
CA ILE A 69 -31.19 0.67 -6.52
C ILE A 69 -31.07 -0.78 -6.02
N ASP A 70 -30.35 -1.64 -6.76
CA ASP A 70 -30.22 -3.08 -6.48
C ASP A 70 -28.89 -3.47 -5.81
N CYS A 71 -28.14 -2.51 -5.25
CA CYS A 71 -26.78 -2.73 -4.73
C CYS A 71 -25.83 -3.34 -5.77
N THR A 72 -26.06 -3.04 -7.05
CA THR A 72 -25.15 -3.37 -8.15
C THR A 72 -24.22 -2.20 -8.39
N PHE A 73 -22.97 -2.51 -8.71
CA PHE A 73 -21.99 -1.49 -9.06
C PHE A 73 -22.30 -0.90 -10.42
N ALA A 74 -22.05 0.40 -10.55
CA ALA A 74 -22.11 1.10 -11.81
C ALA A 74 -20.90 0.76 -12.69
N ASP A 75 -21.06 0.91 -14.00
CA ASP A 75 -19.95 0.94 -14.95
C ASP A 75 -19.70 2.39 -15.39
N ILE A 76 -18.46 2.72 -15.75
CA ILE A 76 -18.14 4.00 -16.39
C ILE A 76 -18.52 3.91 -17.87
N LEU A 77 -19.53 4.67 -18.29
CA LEU A 77 -19.98 4.73 -19.68
C LEU A 77 -19.14 5.67 -20.53
N SER A 78 -18.83 6.86 -20.01
CA SER A 78 -18.02 7.88 -20.67
C SER A 78 -17.39 8.83 -19.66
N PHE A 79 -16.36 9.55 -20.09
CA PHE A 79 -15.66 10.57 -19.30
C PHE A 79 -15.04 11.60 -20.25
N GLU A 80 -14.78 12.80 -19.74
CA GLU A 80 -14.02 13.81 -20.46
C GLU A 80 -12.52 13.44 -20.43
N ALA A 81 -11.92 13.21 -21.61
CA ALA A 81 -10.50 12.85 -21.71
C ALA A 81 -9.54 14.00 -21.31
N LEU A 82 -10.06 15.23 -21.23
CA LEU A 82 -9.35 16.40 -20.73
C LEU A 82 -10.24 17.07 -19.70
N SER A 83 -9.65 17.40 -18.55
CA SER A 83 -10.33 18.20 -17.53
C SER A 83 -10.46 19.67 -17.94
N PHE A 84 -11.18 20.43 -17.11
CA PHE A 84 -11.43 21.86 -17.32
C PHE A 84 -10.15 22.68 -17.47
N GLU A 85 -9.12 22.40 -16.67
CA GLU A 85 -7.80 23.05 -16.75
C GLU A 85 -6.84 22.33 -17.71
N GLY A 86 -7.28 21.26 -18.37
CA GLY A 86 -6.55 20.56 -19.44
C GLY A 86 -5.67 19.40 -18.98
N GLY A 87 -5.81 18.94 -17.75
CA GLY A 87 -5.24 17.68 -17.28
C GLY A 87 -5.79 16.48 -18.05
N GLN A 88 -5.00 15.43 -18.20
CA GLN A 88 -5.39 14.23 -18.95
C GLN A 88 -6.19 13.29 -18.06
N VAL A 89 -7.28 12.73 -18.59
CA VAL A 89 -8.10 11.72 -17.91
C VAL A 89 -8.15 10.45 -18.75
N GLU A 90 -7.89 9.31 -18.14
CA GLU A 90 -7.83 8.01 -18.81
C GLU A 90 -8.61 6.95 -18.02
N LEU A 91 -9.29 6.04 -18.72
CA LEU A 91 -9.93 4.88 -18.11
C LEU A 91 -8.89 3.80 -17.82
N VAL A 92 -8.95 3.25 -16.61
CA VAL A 92 -8.07 2.17 -16.18
C VAL A 92 -8.96 1.02 -15.71
N GLU A 93 -9.11 0.02 -16.58
CA GLU A 93 -9.99 -1.13 -16.35
C GLU A 93 -9.43 -2.05 -15.26
N GLY A 94 -10.31 -2.63 -14.43
CA GLY A 94 -9.92 -3.70 -13.51
C GLY A 94 -9.18 -3.28 -12.25
N PHE A 95 -9.03 -1.99 -12.01
CA PHE A 95 -8.08 -1.43 -11.06
C PHE A 95 -8.64 -1.13 -9.68
N GLY A 96 -9.90 -0.72 -9.61
CA GLY A 96 -10.60 -0.45 -8.37
C GLY A 96 -10.94 -1.75 -7.62
N PRO A 97 -11.41 -1.65 -6.37
CA PRO A 97 -11.82 -2.81 -5.59
C PRO A 97 -12.82 -3.68 -6.35
N ASP A 98 -12.73 -5.00 -6.17
CA ASP A 98 -13.56 -6.00 -6.89
C ASP A 98 -13.36 -6.03 -8.42
N GLY A 99 -12.27 -5.43 -8.93
CA GLY A 99 -11.93 -5.42 -10.35
C GLY A 99 -12.73 -4.40 -11.17
N ARG A 100 -13.26 -3.35 -10.53
CA ARG A 100 -13.98 -2.28 -11.23
C ARG A 100 -13.02 -1.32 -11.93
N SER A 101 -13.48 -0.63 -12.96
CA SER A 101 -12.69 0.41 -13.64
C SER A 101 -12.59 1.69 -12.81
N VAL A 102 -11.49 2.43 -12.94
CA VAL A 102 -11.30 3.76 -12.33
C VAL A 102 -10.87 4.77 -13.37
N LEU A 103 -10.87 6.06 -13.02
CA LEU A 103 -10.31 7.13 -13.86
C LEU A 103 -8.96 7.60 -13.32
N ARG A 104 -7.94 7.67 -14.18
CA ARG A 104 -6.64 8.27 -13.88
C ARG A 104 -6.64 9.72 -14.35
N TYR A 105 -6.48 10.66 -13.45
CA TYR A 105 -6.26 12.08 -13.74
C TYR A 105 -4.77 12.43 -13.63
N THR A 106 -4.23 13.12 -14.63
CA THR A 106 -2.87 13.68 -14.63
C THR A 106 -2.96 15.20 -14.80
N PRO A 107 -2.54 16.00 -13.79
CA PRO A 107 -2.53 17.45 -13.91
C PRO A 107 -1.70 17.94 -15.11
N VAL A 108 -2.01 19.13 -15.61
CA VAL A 108 -1.07 19.86 -16.47
C VAL A 108 0.22 20.10 -15.70
N ASP A 109 1.36 20.02 -16.39
CA ASP A 109 2.64 20.30 -15.77
C ASP A 109 2.66 21.68 -15.10
N GLU A 110 3.19 21.71 -13.87
CA GLU A 110 3.28 22.90 -13.03
C GLU A 110 1.92 23.52 -12.60
N PHE A 111 0.79 22.85 -12.87
CA PHE A 111 -0.52 23.34 -12.43
C PHE A 111 -0.71 23.15 -10.92
N ILE A 112 -1.22 24.19 -10.26
CA ILE A 112 -1.64 24.22 -8.86
C ILE A 112 -2.97 24.97 -8.80
N GLY A 113 -3.96 24.40 -8.12
CA GLY A 113 -5.30 24.96 -8.04
C GLY A 113 -6.36 23.89 -8.07
N THR A 114 -7.60 24.28 -8.32
CA THR A 114 -8.71 23.34 -8.49
C THR A 114 -8.95 23.06 -9.96
N ASP A 115 -9.14 21.79 -10.31
CA ASP A 115 -9.53 21.32 -11.62
C ASP A 115 -10.78 20.43 -11.49
N SER A 116 -11.43 20.10 -12.59
CA SER A 116 -12.60 19.23 -12.59
C SER A 116 -12.83 18.59 -13.95
N PHE A 117 -13.47 17.43 -13.97
CA PHE A 117 -13.94 16.78 -15.20
C PHE A 117 -15.25 16.01 -14.95
N GLU A 118 -16.03 15.81 -16.00
CA GLU A 118 -17.26 15.01 -15.92
C GLU A 118 -17.05 13.54 -16.30
N TYR A 119 -17.81 12.66 -15.65
CA TYR A 119 -17.99 11.27 -16.05
C TYR A 119 -19.47 10.87 -16.01
N THR A 120 -19.82 9.88 -16.82
CA THR A 120 -21.16 9.30 -16.88
C THR A 120 -21.09 7.86 -16.41
N SER A 121 -21.83 7.52 -15.36
CA SER A 121 -22.00 6.14 -14.90
C SER A 121 -23.27 5.52 -15.50
N VAL A 122 -23.29 4.20 -15.61
CA VAL A 122 -24.43 3.42 -16.08
C VAL A 122 -24.74 2.25 -15.14
N ILE A 123 -26.01 2.12 -14.75
CA ILE A 123 -26.50 1.04 -13.88
C ILE A 123 -27.81 0.52 -14.45
N ASN A 124 -27.88 -0.78 -14.77
CA ASN A 124 -29.09 -1.42 -15.30
C ASN A 124 -29.75 -0.67 -16.49
N GLY A 125 -28.93 0.03 -17.29
CA GLY A 125 -29.36 0.80 -18.46
C GLY A 125 -29.83 2.24 -18.17
N VAL A 126 -29.81 2.67 -16.91
CA VAL A 126 -29.99 4.08 -16.52
C VAL A 126 -28.62 4.75 -16.43
N GLN A 127 -28.54 6.00 -16.87
CA GLN A 127 -27.29 6.76 -16.98
C GLN A 127 -27.43 8.07 -16.22
N ASP A 128 -26.36 8.48 -15.56
CA ASP A 128 -26.28 9.73 -14.82
C ASP A 128 -24.87 10.30 -14.90
N THR A 129 -24.71 11.62 -14.79
CA THR A 129 -23.44 12.33 -15.02
C THR A 129 -23.05 13.17 -13.83
N CYS A 130 -21.80 13.05 -13.40
CA CYS A 130 -21.25 13.76 -12.25
C CYS A 130 -19.91 14.38 -12.55
N MET A 131 -19.49 15.19 -11.58
CA MET A 131 -18.23 15.89 -11.60
C MET A 131 -17.27 15.26 -10.61
N VAL A 132 -16.04 15.06 -11.07
CA VAL A 132 -14.88 14.89 -10.19
C VAL A 132 -14.26 16.25 -10.00
N ALA A 133 -14.10 16.68 -8.75
CA ALA A 133 -13.31 17.84 -8.39
C ALA A 133 -11.92 17.40 -7.93
N VAL A 134 -10.88 18.05 -8.47
CA VAL A 134 -9.49 17.77 -8.15
C VAL A 134 -8.85 18.99 -7.51
N SER A 135 -8.32 18.85 -6.31
CA SER A 135 -7.43 19.86 -5.71
C SER A 135 -5.98 19.49 -6.00
N VAL A 136 -5.32 20.27 -6.84
CA VAL A 136 -3.90 20.14 -7.14
C VAL A 136 -3.12 21.08 -6.25
N GLU A 137 -2.34 20.51 -5.34
CA GLU A 137 -1.58 21.27 -4.35
C GLU A 137 -0.12 21.41 -4.79
N GLU A 138 0.54 22.47 -4.31
CA GLU A 138 2.00 22.59 -4.44
C GLU A 138 2.59 21.32 -3.84
N ALA A 139 3.40 20.61 -4.63
CA ALA A 139 4.12 19.48 -4.09
C ALA A 139 5.05 20.03 -2.98
N GLU A 140 4.77 19.67 -1.72
CA GLU A 140 5.86 19.44 -0.76
C GLU A 140 6.92 18.65 -1.55
N PRO A 141 8.22 19.05 -1.57
CA PRO A 141 9.21 18.35 -2.39
C PRO A 141 9.00 16.86 -2.11
N PRO A 142 8.55 16.07 -3.10
CA PRO A 142 8.12 14.73 -2.81
C PRO A 142 9.33 14.06 -2.18
N ASP A 143 9.12 13.35 -1.06
CA ASP A 143 9.96 12.18 -0.89
C ASP A 143 9.80 11.44 -2.22
N PRO A 144 10.85 11.35 -3.04
CA PRO A 144 10.72 10.78 -4.38
C PRO A 144 10.03 9.44 -4.20
N LEU A 145 9.08 9.13 -5.10
CA LEU A 145 8.41 7.85 -5.06
C LEU A 145 9.49 6.78 -4.95
N ARG A 146 9.39 5.92 -3.94
CA ARG A 146 10.38 4.88 -3.74
C ARG A 146 10.28 3.96 -4.96
N ALA A 147 11.37 3.83 -5.70
CA ALA A 147 11.49 2.90 -6.81
C ALA A 147 11.15 1.46 -6.37
N ALA A 148 10.61 0.67 -7.28
CA ALA A 148 10.39 -0.75 -7.05
C ALA A 148 11.73 -1.50 -6.93
N ASP A 149 11.73 -2.61 -6.19
CA ASP A 149 12.92 -3.46 -6.09
C ASP A 149 12.92 -4.56 -7.16
N ASP A 150 11.75 -4.93 -7.68
CA ASP A 150 11.54 -5.87 -8.79
C ASP A 150 12.43 -7.13 -8.75
N PRO A 151 12.33 -7.92 -7.66
CA PRO A 151 13.00 -9.21 -7.56
C PRO A 151 12.55 -10.17 -8.66
N VAL A 152 13.45 -11.06 -9.09
CA VAL A 152 13.08 -12.17 -9.98
C VAL A 152 13.10 -13.51 -9.26
N GLY A 153 12.35 -14.46 -9.82
CA GLY A 153 12.27 -15.81 -9.28
C GLY A 153 11.55 -15.87 -7.94
N THR A 154 10.71 -14.87 -7.64
CA THR A 154 9.84 -14.91 -6.46
C THR A 154 8.79 -16.01 -6.62
N THR A 155 8.26 -16.46 -5.48
CA THR A 155 7.15 -17.41 -5.40
C THR A 155 5.98 -16.74 -4.66
N ILE A 156 4.74 -17.03 -5.04
CA ILE A 156 3.53 -16.46 -4.41
C ILE A 156 3.49 -16.79 -2.91
N GLY A 157 3.00 -15.84 -2.12
CA GLY A 157 2.88 -15.91 -0.67
C GLY A 157 3.99 -15.16 0.07
N ILE A 158 3.87 -15.01 1.38
CA ILE A 158 4.84 -14.33 2.23
C ILE A 158 5.47 -15.32 3.24
N GLN A 159 6.78 -15.23 3.41
CA GLN A 159 7.52 -16.08 4.36
C GLN A 159 7.39 -15.48 5.77
N VAL A 160 6.97 -16.31 6.73
CA VAL A 160 6.99 -15.97 8.16
C VAL A 160 7.99 -16.84 8.91
N SER A 161 8.69 -16.25 9.88
CA SER A 161 9.54 -16.94 10.85
C SER A 161 9.02 -16.67 12.26
N TYR A 162 8.97 -17.70 13.10
CA TYR A 162 8.45 -17.64 14.46
C TYR A 162 9.55 -17.69 15.51
N TYR A 163 9.36 -16.92 16.57
CA TYR A 163 10.33 -16.74 17.65
C TYR A 163 9.64 -16.96 18.99
N ALA A 164 10.29 -17.70 19.88
CA ALA A 164 9.88 -17.79 21.27
C ALA A 164 10.51 -16.60 21.99
N LEU A 165 9.69 -15.76 22.59
CA LEU A 165 10.13 -14.52 23.21
C LEU A 165 10.15 -14.66 24.73
N GLU A 166 10.88 -13.76 25.38
CA GLU A 166 10.64 -13.46 26.79
C GLU A 166 9.40 -12.55 26.89
N PRO A 167 8.80 -12.40 28.09
CA PRO A 167 7.69 -11.46 28.29
C PRO A 167 8.12 -10.01 28.08
N ILE A 168 7.98 -9.53 26.85
CA ILE A 168 8.34 -8.17 26.42
C ILE A 168 7.11 -7.29 26.34
N SER A 169 7.31 -5.99 26.10
CA SER A 169 6.20 -5.04 25.90
C SER A 169 6.37 -4.15 24.67
N PHE A 170 7.40 -4.42 23.88
CA PHE A 170 7.77 -3.72 22.65
C PHE A 170 8.48 -4.72 21.75
N LEU A 171 8.45 -4.51 20.44
CA LEU A 171 9.10 -5.36 19.45
C LEU A 171 10.58 -5.57 19.78
N PRO A 172 11.08 -6.82 19.67
CA PRO A 172 12.50 -7.12 19.84
C PRO A 172 13.26 -6.80 18.56
N ASP A 173 14.59 -6.77 18.65
CA ASP A 173 15.45 -6.83 17.46
C ASP A 173 15.53 -8.30 16.97
N PHE A 174 14.71 -8.64 15.98
CA PHE A 174 14.64 -9.99 15.42
C PHE A 174 15.96 -10.46 14.80
N SER A 175 16.86 -9.55 14.39
CA SER A 175 18.17 -9.94 13.84
C SER A 175 19.09 -10.60 14.87
N THR A 176 18.77 -10.44 16.16
CA THR A 176 19.51 -11.02 17.28
C THR A 176 18.93 -12.32 17.81
N LEU A 177 17.79 -12.75 17.27
CA LEU A 177 17.04 -13.93 17.72
C LEU A 177 17.18 -15.09 16.74
N GLU A 178 17.04 -16.32 17.25
CA GLU A 178 16.98 -17.53 16.44
C GLU A 178 15.51 -17.95 16.30
N SER A 179 15.02 -18.03 15.06
CA SER A 179 13.67 -18.54 14.79
C SER A 179 13.60 -20.05 15.06
N PHE A 180 12.53 -20.53 15.70
CA PHE A 180 12.36 -21.97 15.96
C PHE A 180 11.58 -22.70 14.87
N SER A 181 10.78 -21.98 14.09
CA SER A 181 10.03 -22.51 12.95
C SER A 181 9.66 -21.38 11.97
N GLY A 182 9.06 -21.74 10.84
CA GLY A 182 8.54 -20.79 9.86
C GLY A 182 7.68 -21.51 8.83
N GLU A 183 6.87 -20.75 8.12
CA GLU A 183 6.00 -21.24 7.05
C GLU A 183 5.77 -20.15 5.98
N VAL A 184 5.15 -20.52 4.87
CA VAL A 184 4.71 -19.56 3.84
C VAL A 184 3.20 -19.48 3.89
N VAL A 185 2.67 -18.27 3.92
CA VAL A 185 1.23 -18.00 3.96
C VAL A 185 0.81 -17.16 2.77
N GLU A 186 -0.45 -17.27 2.35
CA GLU A 186 -0.95 -16.58 1.16
C GLU A 186 -1.22 -15.09 1.42
N ASP A 187 -1.58 -14.73 2.66
CA ASP A 187 -1.89 -13.37 3.10
C ASP A 187 -1.60 -13.19 4.61
N ILE A 188 -1.84 -11.99 5.13
CA ILE A 188 -1.77 -11.66 6.55
C ILE A 188 -3.13 -11.11 6.98
N GLU A 189 -4.10 -12.00 7.19
CA GLU A 189 -5.48 -11.70 7.62
C GLU A 189 -5.88 -12.56 8.84
N TYR A 190 -5.11 -12.48 9.92
CA TYR A 190 -5.32 -13.31 11.11
C TYR A 190 -6.07 -12.55 12.20
N GLU A 191 -7.35 -12.87 12.36
CA GLU A 191 -8.19 -12.35 13.45
C GLU A 191 -7.66 -12.77 14.84
N SER A 192 -7.92 -11.93 15.84
CA SER A 192 -7.45 -12.20 17.21
C SER A 192 -8.13 -13.42 17.83
N THR A 193 -7.31 -14.35 18.34
CA THR A 193 -7.78 -15.54 19.08
C THR A 193 -6.98 -15.74 20.36
N ASN A 194 -7.56 -16.42 21.37
CA ASN A 194 -6.81 -16.83 22.57
C ASN A 194 -6.01 -18.14 22.36
N GLY A 195 -5.80 -18.55 21.11
CA GLY A 195 -5.13 -19.79 20.73
C GLY A 195 -3.69 -19.54 20.33
N ALA A 196 -3.05 -20.57 19.76
CA ALA A 196 -1.73 -20.38 19.17
C ALA A 196 -1.81 -19.38 17.99
N PHE A 197 -0.86 -18.46 17.92
CA PHE A 197 -0.75 -17.56 16.78
C PHE A 197 -0.25 -18.33 15.56
N MET A 198 -1.14 -18.56 14.59
CA MET A 198 -0.82 -19.26 13.33
C MET A 198 -0.13 -20.63 13.56
N GLY A 199 0.81 -21.03 12.69
CA GLY A 199 1.59 -22.25 12.82
C GLY A 199 2.70 -22.21 13.88
N SER A 200 2.79 -21.16 14.70
CA SER A 200 3.81 -21.05 15.76
C SER A 200 3.65 -22.12 16.85
N GLY A 201 2.41 -22.53 17.13
CA GLY A 201 2.09 -23.41 18.26
C GLY A 201 2.17 -22.74 19.65
N LEU A 202 2.43 -21.43 19.72
CA LEU A 202 2.51 -20.64 20.96
C LEU A 202 1.35 -19.66 21.04
N ALA A 203 0.68 -19.60 22.19
CA ALA A 203 -0.43 -18.68 22.45
C ALA A 203 0.01 -17.36 23.10
N ASP A 204 1.13 -17.39 23.81
CA ASP A 204 1.69 -16.24 24.52
C ASP A 204 3.21 -16.18 24.21
N ASP A 205 3.82 -15.03 24.46
CA ASP A 205 5.25 -14.77 24.32
C ASP A 205 5.83 -15.25 22.95
N VAL A 206 5.15 -14.89 21.86
CA VAL A 206 5.48 -15.30 20.50
C VAL A 206 5.78 -14.09 19.60
N GLY A 207 6.83 -14.20 18.80
CA GLY A 207 7.17 -13.24 17.75
C GLY A 207 6.97 -13.84 16.37
N ALA A 208 6.57 -13.01 15.41
CA ALA A 208 6.51 -13.35 14.00
C ALA A 208 7.18 -12.27 13.16
N LEU A 209 8.09 -12.69 12.28
CA LEU A 209 8.74 -11.84 11.30
C LEU A 209 8.33 -12.30 9.90
N PHE A 210 7.60 -11.44 9.20
CA PHE A 210 7.20 -11.64 7.82
C PHE A 210 8.19 -10.91 6.91
N ILE A 211 8.75 -11.62 5.94
CA ILE A 211 9.65 -11.07 4.93
C ILE A 211 9.18 -11.53 3.56
N GLY A 212 9.05 -10.59 2.65
CA GLY A 212 8.75 -10.89 1.26
C GLY A 212 8.63 -9.61 0.46
N TRP A 213 7.70 -9.64 -0.47
CA TRP A 213 7.46 -8.61 -1.44
C TRP A 213 5.96 -8.34 -1.57
N VAL A 214 5.63 -7.08 -1.83
CA VAL A 214 4.27 -6.63 -2.14
C VAL A 214 4.26 -6.01 -3.54
N GLU A 215 3.32 -6.45 -4.37
CA GLU A 215 3.09 -5.87 -5.69
C GLU A 215 2.29 -4.57 -5.57
N ILE A 216 2.81 -3.52 -6.20
CA ILE A 216 2.22 -2.20 -6.32
C ILE A 216 1.96 -1.96 -7.81
N PRO A 217 0.71 -2.08 -8.28
CA PRO A 217 0.45 -2.11 -9.72
C PRO A 217 0.71 -0.77 -10.42
N PHE A 218 0.88 0.32 -9.67
CA PHE A 218 1.05 1.66 -10.21
C PHE A 218 1.62 2.63 -9.17
N ALA A 219 2.26 3.68 -9.68
CA ALA A 219 2.87 4.73 -8.88
C ALA A 219 1.85 5.62 -8.15
N GLY A 220 2.17 6.07 -6.94
CA GLY A 220 1.40 7.07 -6.20
C GLY A 220 1.63 7.04 -4.70
N GLN A 221 0.86 7.86 -3.96
CA GLN A 221 0.85 7.84 -2.50
C GLN A 221 -0.06 6.72 -1.95
N TRP A 222 0.58 5.63 -1.52
CA TRP A 222 -0.11 4.49 -0.93
C TRP A 222 -0.20 4.62 0.59
N ARG A 223 -1.24 4.04 1.18
CA ARG A 223 -1.37 3.89 2.63
C ARG A 223 -1.27 2.42 3.01
N PHE A 224 -0.57 2.13 4.09
CA PHE A 224 -0.48 0.80 4.69
C PHE A 224 -1.01 0.84 6.11
N SER A 225 -1.60 -0.27 6.55
CA SER A 225 -2.17 -0.39 7.88
C SER A 225 -1.91 -1.76 8.47
N THR A 226 -1.65 -1.80 9.78
CA THR A 226 -1.60 -3.01 10.60
C THR A 226 -2.72 -2.95 11.63
N VAL A 227 -3.52 -4.01 11.74
CA VAL A 227 -4.44 -4.24 12.85
C VAL A 227 -3.87 -5.38 13.68
N SER A 228 -3.42 -5.12 14.92
CA SER A 228 -2.74 -6.15 15.72
C SER A 228 -3.06 -6.14 17.20
N ASP A 229 -2.92 -7.31 17.79
CA ASP A 229 -2.96 -7.66 19.21
C ASP A 229 -1.86 -8.70 19.45
N ASP A 230 -0.78 -8.43 20.16
CA ASP A 230 -0.28 -7.14 20.65
C ASP A 230 0.37 -6.29 19.50
N GLY A 231 1.66 -5.98 19.61
CA GLY A 231 2.31 -4.92 18.86
C GLY A 231 2.88 -5.37 17.51
N SER A 232 2.92 -4.43 16.57
CA SER A 232 3.48 -4.66 15.23
C SER A 232 4.15 -3.43 14.61
N ALA A 233 4.94 -3.67 13.58
CA ALA A 233 5.51 -2.63 12.74
C ALA A 233 5.57 -3.11 11.28
N LEU A 234 5.34 -2.21 10.34
CA LEU A 234 5.42 -2.50 8.90
C LEU A 234 6.45 -1.58 8.26
N TYR A 235 7.30 -2.17 7.42
CA TYR A 235 8.34 -1.50 6.67
C TYR A 235 8.20 -1.79 5.18
N ILE A 236 8.48 -0.77 4.36
CA ILE A 236 8.65 -0.91 2.91
C ILE A 236 10.09 -0.52 2.60
N GLY A 237 10.87 -1.44 2.02
CA GLY A 237 12.32 -1.39 2.09
C GLY A 237 12.81 -1.30 3.54
N ASP A 238 13.67 -0.33 3.83
CA ASP A 238 14.19 -0.08 5.17
C ASP A 238 13.37 0.93 5.98
N GLN A 239 12.38 1.57 5.36
CA GLN A 239 11.61 2.64 6.00
C GLN A 239 10.43 2.07 6.79
N ARG A 240 10.35 2.42 8.07
CA ARG A 240 9.20 2.09 8.92
C ARG A 240 8.02 2.97 8.54
N ILE A 241 6.96 2.36 8.02
CA ILE A 241 5.76 3.07 7.55
C ILE A 241 4.67 3.04 8.61
N VAL A 242 4.49 1.91 9.28
CA VAL A 242 3.49 1.76 10.36
C VAL A 242 4.19 1.46 11.68
N ASP A 243 3.86 2.25 12.70
CA ASP A 243 4.22 2.03 14.10
C ASP A 243 2.96 1.66 14.89
N ASN A 244 2.82 0.38 15.18
CA ASN A 244 1.78 -0.17 16.05
C ASN A 244 2.43 -0.93 17.22
N ASP A 245 3.57 -0.47 17.71
CA ASP A 245 4.33 -1.16 18.75
C ASP A 245 3.74 -0.89 20.16
N GLY A 246 4.08 -1.75 21.11
CA GLY A 246 3.55 -1.74 22.47
C GLY A 246 2.56 -2.88 22.74
N THR A 247 2.24 -3.12 24.01
CA THR A 247 1.17 -4.05 24.40
C THR A 247 -0.19 -3.38 24.31
N HIS A 248 -1.14 -4.00 23.63
CA HIS A 248 -2.49 -3.51 23.43
C HIS A 248 -3.37 -4.58 22.81
N GLY A 249 -4.69 -4.50 23.06
CA GLY A 249 -5.66 -5.28 22.28
C GLY A 249 -5.66 -4.92 20.80
N MET A 250 -6.42 -5.66 19.97
CA MET A 250 -6.60 -5.39 18.54
C MET A 250 -6.84 -3.90 18.26
N GLN A 251 -5.86 -3.24 17.63
CA GLN A 251 -5.96 -1.84 17.22
C GLN A 251 -5.35 -1.63 15.84
N GLU A 252 -5.91 -0.68 15.10
CA GLU A 252 -5.43 -0.27 13.78
C GLU A 252 -4.50 0.95 13.86
N ARG A 253 -3.40 0.91 13.09
CA ARG A 253 -2.51 2.04 12.83
C ARG A 253 -2.17 2.09 11.35
N THR A 254 -2.03 3.30 10.83
CA THR A 254 -1.83 3.55 9.40
C THR A 254 -0.64 4.47 9.17
N GLY A 255 0.07 4.25 8.08
CA GLY A 255 1.11 5.12 7.54
C GLY A 255 0.97 5.28 6.04
N ALA A 256 1.74 6.20 5.45
CA ALA A 256 1.72 6.48 4.02
C ALA A 256 3.14 6.54 3.45
N ILE A 257 3.30 6.16 2.19
CA ILE A 257 4.55 6.22 1.44
C ILE A 257 4.25 6.43 -0.05
N GLY A 258 5.08 7.23 -0.73
CA GLY A 258 5.07 7.32 -2.18
C GLY A 258 5.82 6.13 -2.79
N LEU A 259 5.18 5.37 -3.68
CA LEU A 259 5.76 4.20 -4.34
C LEU A 259 5.66 4.35 -5.84
N GLU A 260 6.66 3.88 -6.59
CA GLU A 260 6.52 3.63 -8.02
C GLU A 260 5.72 2.34 -8.28
N ALA A 261 5.41 2.05 -9.54
CA ALA A 261 4.82 0.76 -9.89
C ALA A 261 5.90 -0.33 -9.82
N GLY A 262 5.55 -1.51 -9.34
CA GLY A 262 6.41 -2.69 -9.30
C GLY A 262 6.34 -3.42 -7.97
N VAL A 263 7.32 -4.27 -7.72
CA VAL A 263 7.37 -5.14 -6.55
C VAL A 263 8.30 -4.55 -5.50
N HIS A 264 7.80 -4.34 -4.29
CA HIS A 264 8.53 -3.69 -3.20
C HIS A 264 8.82 -4.66 -2.05
N ALA A 265 10.02 -4.57 -1.49
CA ALA A 265 10.39 -5.25 -0.27
C ALA A 265 9.45 -4.83 0.86
N ILE A 266 8.87 -5.81 1.55
CA ILE A 266 8.00 -5.60 2.70
C ILE A 266 8.45 -6.47 3.85
N ARG A 267 8.49 -5.86 5.04
CA ARG A 267 8.76 -6.54 6.30
C ARG A 267 7.68 -6.16 7.30
N VAL A 268 7.07 -7.16 7.92
CA VAL A 268 6.11 -6.97 9.01
C VAL A 268 6.65 -7.68 10.24
N GLU A 269 6.75 -6.95 11.33
CA GLU A 269 7.17 -7.44 12.63
C GLU A 269 5.97 -7.50 13.55
N PHE A 270 5.86 -8.56 14.34
CA PHE A 270 4.77 -8.77 15.28
C PHE A 270 5.26 -9.46 16.55
N PHE A 271 4.69 -9.09 17.70
CA PHE A 271 4.78 -9.89 18.91
C PHE A 271 3.43 -9.98 19.60
N GLU A 272 3.21 -11.10 20.28
CA GLU A 272 2.16 -11.30 21.26
C GLU A 272 2.80 -11.57 22.62
N ARG A 273 2.40 -10.83 23.66
CA ARG A 273 2.82 -11.08 25.03
C ARG A 273 1.83 -12.02 25.73
N GLY A 274 0.54 -11.80 25.54
CA GLY A 274 -0.46 -12.77 25.96
C GLY A 274 -1.86 -12.21 26.09
N GLY A 275 -2.84 -13.10 26.00
CA GLY A 275 -4.22 -12.70 25.75
C GLY A 275 -4.68 -13.20 24.40
N GLY A 276 -5.09 -12.28 23.52
CA GLY A 276 -5.57 -12.62 22.19
C GLY A 276 -4.53 -12.22 21.14
N ALA A 277 -4.12 -13.14 20.27
CA ALA A 277 -3.12 -12.87 19.24
C ALA A 277 -3.78 -12.70 17.86
N GLY A 278 -3.55 -11.58 17.19
CA GLY A 278 -4.05 -11.29 15.84
C GLY A 278 -3.21 -10.28 15.07
N LEU A 279 -3.16 -10.41 13.74
CA LEU A 279 -2.47 -9.51 12.83
C LEU A 279 -3.15 -9.49 11.46
N ILE A 280 -3.58 -8.31 11.02
CA ILE A 280 -4.15 -8.06 9.69
C ILE A 280 -3.38 -6.93 9.03
N VAL A 281 -2.95 -7.13 7.77
CA VAL A 281 -2.25 -6.12 6.98
C VAL A 281 -3.13 -5.65 5.82
N LYS A 282 -3.28 -4.33 5.70
CA LYS A 282 -4.11 -3.68 4.68
C LYS A 282 -3.29 -2.65 3.92
N TYR A 283 -3.71 -2.37 2.68
CA TYR A 283 -3.23 -1.22 1.92
C TYR A 283 -4.39 -0.44 1.29
N ALA A 284 -4.12 0.79 0.87
CA ALA A 284 -5.02 1.58 0.05
C ALA A 284 -4.21 2.27 -1.04
N ALA A 285 -4.71 2.15 -2.27
CA ALA A 285 -4.31 3.00 -3.38
C ALA A 285 -4.49 4.49 -3.04
N PRO A 286 -3.78 5.39 -3.76
CA PRO A 286 -4.12 6.81 -3.81
C PRO A 286 -5.63 7.01 -4.00
N GLY A 287 -6.26 7.80 -3.12
CA GLY A 287 -7.71 8.05 -3.14
C GLY A 287 -8.61 6.87 -2.72
N GLY A 288 -8.09 5.64 -2.66
CA GLY A 288 -8.86 4.44 -2.33
C GLY A 288 -9.09 4.22 -0.82
N ALA A 289 -9.93 3.24 -0.49
CA ALA A 289 -10.13 2.77 0.89
C ALA A 289 -9.13 1.68 1.29
N LEU A 290 -8.87 1.55 2.60
CA LEU A 290 -8.04 0.45 3.14
C LEU A 290 -8.77 -0.88 2.96
N ALA A 291 -8.09 -1.85 2.36
CA ALA A 291 -8.53 -3.23 2.23
C ALA A 291 -7.38 -4.18 2.54
N VAL A 292 -7.71 -5.41 2.93
CA VAL A 292 -6.70 -6.48 3.12
C VAL A 292 -5.91 -6.64 1.83
N ILE A 293 -4.59 -6.76 1.95
CA ILE A 293 -3.73 -6.96 0.78
C ILE A 293 -4.06 -8.33 0.18
N PRO A 294 -4.50 -8.40 -1.09
CA PRO A 294 -4.95 -9.64 -1.70
C PRO A 294 -3.80 -10.64 -1.80
N ALA A 295 -4.11 -11.93 -1.66
CA ALA A 295 -3.14 -13.03 -1.74
C ALA A 295 -2.23 -12.97 -2.99
N SER A 296 -2.77 -12.49 -4.12
CA SER A 296 -2.03 -12.34 -5.37
C SER A 296 -0.93 -11.29 -5.34
N ALA A 297 -1.00 -10.31 -4.44
CA ALA A 297 0.00 -9.24 -4.32
C ALA A 297 1.22 -9.66 -3.47
N TRP A 298 1.17 -10.81 -2.81
CA TRP A 298 2.25 -11.31 -1.97
C TRP A 298 3.17 -12.24 -2.74
N SER A 299 4.48 -12.01 -2.63
CA SER A 299 5.49 -12.99 -3.03
C SER A 299 6.68 -13.01 -2.08
N HIS A 300 7.48 -14.06 -2.13
CA HIS A 300 8.65 -14.24 -1.27
C HIS A 300 9.81 -14.90 -2.01
N GLY A 301 10.98 -14.93 -1.37
CA GLY A 301 12.19 -15.49 -1.95
C GLY A 301 12.67 -14.67 -3.14
N GLY A 302 13.14 -15.36 -4.19
CA GLY A 302 13.75 -14.72 -5.34
C GLY A 302 15.08 -14.04 -4.98
N SER A 303 15.57 -13.25 -5.91
CA SER A 303 16.72 -12.38 -5.70
C SER A 303 16.46 -11.08 -6.41
N LEU A 304 16.89 -9.97 -5.83
CA LEU A 304 17.06 -8.75 -6.59
C LEU A 304 18.03 -9.10 -7.70
N LEU A 305 17.56 -9.12 -8.96
CA LEU A 305 18.54 -9.06 -10.03
C LEU A 305 19.28 -7.78 -9.80
N GLN A 306 20.59 -7.89 -9.60
CA GLN A 306 21.42 -6.72 -9.74
C GLN A 306 21.13 -6.19 -11.15
N THR A 307 20.53 -5.00 -11.21
CA THR A 307 20.20 -4.36 -12.47
C THR A 307 21.52 -4.03 -13.16
N PRO A 308 21.62 -4.19 -14.49
CA PRO A 308 22.82 -3.79 -15.21
C PRO A 308 23.02 -2.27 -15.21
N ASP A 309 21.98 -1.50 -14.87
CA ASP A 309 22.09 -0.11 -14.43
C ASP A 309 22.54 -0.11 -12.97
N LEU A 310 23.83 0.12 -12.78
CA LEU A 310 24.54 0.04 -11.50
C LEU A 310 24.62 1.41 -10.82
N ASN A 311 24.33 2.50 -11.53
CA ASN A 311 24.36 3.86 -11.00
C ASN A 311 22.95 4.45 -10.75
N GLY A 312 21.90 3.77 -11.23
CA GLY A 312 20.49 4.12 -11.06
C GLY A 312 20.04 5.30 -11.91
N ASP A 313 20.67 5.55 -13.06
CA ASP A 313 20.34 6.69 -13.93
C ASP A 313 19.31 6.37 -15.04
N GLY A 314 18.81 5.13 -15.07
CA GLY A 314 17.85 4.64 -16.05
C GLY A 314 18.48 4.24 -17.39
N MET A 315 19.81 4.24 -17.50
CA MET A 315 20.54 3.89 -18.72
C MET A 315 21.68 2.92 -18.42
N VAL A 316 21.66 1.75 -19.06
CA VAL A 316 22.79 0.82 -19.05
C VAL A 316 23.82 1.29 -20.07
N GLY A 317 24.90 1.87 -19.56
CA GLY A 317 25.89 2.57 -20.37
C GLY A 317 27.34 2.42 -19.91
N GLY A 318 28.15 3.40 -20.33
CA GLY A 318 29.58 3.42 -20.05
C GLY A 318 29.91 3.58 -18.57
N ASP A 319 29.01 4.21 -17.81
CA ASP A 319 29.18 4.45 -16.39
C ASP A 319 28.95 3.14 -15.60
N ASP A 320 27.93 2.35 -15.95
CA ASP A 320 27.71 1.02 -15.36
C ASP A 320 28.81 0.04 -15.72
N LEU A 321 29.24 0.06 -16.98
CA LEU A 321 30.40 -0.72 -17.41
C LEU A 321 31.63 -0.38 -16.57
N SER A 322 31.81 0.90 -16.22
CA SER A 322 32.92 1.33 -15.37
C SER A 322 32.78 0.80 -13.93
N ILE A 323 31.56 0.78 -13.38
CA ILE A 323 31.28 0.18 -12.06
C ILE A 323 31.56 -1.32 -12.08
N LEU A 324 31.04 -2.05 -13.07
CA LEU A 324 31.28 -3.49 -13.24
C LEU A 324 32.78 -3.79 -13.32
N LEU A 325 33.52 -3.08 -14.17
CA LEU A 325 34.96 -3.29 -14.34
C LEU A 325 35.75 -2.94 -13.07
N SER A 326 35.27 -2.00 -12.25
CA SER A 326 35.89 -1.67 -10.96
C SER A 326 35.77 -2.80 -9.93
N GLN A 327 34.76 -3.66 -10.08
CA GLN A 327 34.46 -4.79 -9.20
C GLN A 327 34.93 -6.14 -9.76
N TRP A 328 35.69 -6.14 -10.87
CA TRP A 328 36.08 -7.37 -11.54
C TRP A 328 36.79 -8.36 -10.62
N GLY A 329 36.22 -9.57 -10.50
CA GLY A 329 36.74 -10.64 -9.65
C GLY A 329 36.28 -10.61 -8.19
N SER A 330 35.35 -9.74 -7.80
CA SER A 330 34.71 -9.74 -6.46
C SER A 330 33.28 -10.27 -6.48
N ASP A 331 32.66 -10.43 -5.31
CA ASP A 331 31.24 -10.76 -5.09
C ASP A 331 30.37 -9.49 -5.00
N GLY A 332 30.67 -8.51 -5.85
CA GLY A 332 30.14 -7.15 -5.74
C GLY A 332 28.70 -6.98 -6.26
N THR A 333 28.26 -5.72 -6.34
CA THR A 333 26.95 -5.33 -6.88
C THR A 333 26.82 -5.50 -8.40
N ALA A 334 27.86 -6.00 -9.08
CA ALA A 334 27.85 -6.32 -10.51
C ALA A 334 27.96 -7.83 -10.81
N ASP A 335 27.77 -8.70 -9.81
CA ASP A 335 27.66 -10.16 -9.93
C ASP A 335 26.20 -10.54 -10.24
N PHE A 336 25.79 -10.23 -11.47
CA PHE A 336 24.40 -10.36 -11.94
C PHE A 336 23.92 -11.81 -11.97
N ASP A 337 24.82 -12.76 -12.21
CA ASP A 337 24.49 -14.19 -12.22
C ASP A 337 24.62 -14.86 -10.82
N GLY A 338 25.04 -14.10 -9.81
CA GLY A 338 25.12 -14.51 -8.41
C GLY A 338 26.11 -15.65 -8.15
N ASN A 339 27.12 -15.82 -9.02
CA ASN A 339 28.09 -16.90 -8.90
C ASN A 339 29.20 -16.63 -7.87
N GLY A 340 29.20 -15.44 -7.26
CA GLY A 340 30.19 -14.95 -6.31
C GLY A 340 31.39 -14.25 -6.95
N VAL A 341 31.37 -14.00 -8.27
CA VAL A 341 32.47 -13.41 -9.03
C VAL A 341 31.96 -12.58 -10.21
N VAL A 342 32.15 -11.25 -10.15
CA VAL A 342 32.00 -10.34 -11.29
C VAL A 342 33.00 -10.71 -12.38
N GLY A 343 32.49 -11.12 -13.54
CA GLY A 343 33.32 -11.60 -14.64
C GLY A 343 32.67 -11.50 -16.02
N GLY A 344 33.07 -12.41 -16.90
CA GLY A 344 32.67 -12.38 -18.30
C GLY A 344 31.19 -12.61 -18.53
N SER A 345 30.54 -13.39 -17.66
CA SER A 345 29.08 -13.62 -17.70
C SER A 345 28.33 -12.33 -17.38
N ASP A 346 28.75 -11.62 -16.34
CA ASP A 346 28.13 -10.37 -15.90
C ASP A 346 28.34 -9.25 -16.91
N LEU A 347 29.55 -9.16 -17.48
CA LEU A 347 29.81 -8.24 -18.58
C LEU A 347 28.93 -8.52 -19.79
N ALA A 348 28.73 -9.78 -20.14
CA ALA A 348 27.84 -10.14 -21.24
C ALA A 348 26.38 -9.78 -20.92
N TYR A 349 25.95 -9.94 -19.67
CA TYR A 349 24.63 -9.55 -19.20
C TYR A 349 24.44 -8.03 -19.29
N LEU A 350 25.39 -7.23 -18.80
CA LEU A 350 25.38 -5.76 -18.91
C LEU A 350 25.28 -5.32 -20.38
N LEU A 351 26.18 -5.82 -21.23
CA LEU A 351 26.22 -5.45 -22.65
C LEU A 351 24.97 -5.90 -23.42
N SER A 352 24.32 -6.98 -23.00
CA SER A 352 23.08 -7.46 -23.63
C SER A 352 21.87 -6.57 -23.34
N ASN A 353 21.95 -5.75 -22.29
CA ASN A 353 20.92 -4.80 -21.87
C ASN A 353 21.35 -3.34 -22.12
N TRP A 354 22.31 -3.10 -23.02
CA TRP A 354 22.82 -1.75 -23.29
C TRP A 354 21.74 -0.83 -23.87
N GLY A 355 21.50 0.31 -23.21
CA GLY A 355 20.47 1.27 -23.60
C GLY A 355 19.62 1.75 -22.43
N GLU A 356 18.52 2.45 -22.74
CA GLU A 356 17.51 2.83 -21.76
C GLU A 356 16.77 1.58 -21.25
N LEU A 357 16.57 1.49 -19.93
CA LEU A 357 15.78 0.45 -19.28
C LEU A 357 14.27 0.73 -19.34
#